data_AF-A0A423WE87-F1
#
_entry.id   AF-A0A423WE87-F1
#
_cell.length_a   1.000
_cell.length_b   1.000
_cell.length_c   1.000
_cell.angle_alpha   90.00
_cell.angle_beta   90.00
_cell.angle_gamma   90.00
#
_symmetry.space_group_name_H-M   'P 1'
#
loop_
_entity.id
_entity.type
_entity.pdbx_description
1 polymer ?
#
loop_
_entity_poly.entity_id
_entity_poly.type
_entity_poly.pdbx_seq_one_letter_code
_entity_poly.pdbx_strand_id
1 'polypeptide(L)'
;MATTAASTTAKHYISLAKTLPPNLQRFFARYPPARILDPLPNGAYPRTGYQADRANPFLPKKHPVTGRTHDPVYSLRRQADLVKQARNYGVEDLLPYTPKKTEEQLKHRVKYGLRVKGTGVDQKVKGKIHERQMAVKYVFFEADGEEERGHAQDAGAYQGMESGWTEELDQMAQIRAMTEPTHYEVLSLPKSLLEASNEEQIPQIIKQAYHRALLRHHPDKAQQQQQQQQPPQQHPHHVPKPTTTTTTTSKPTYTVDQITRAYTTLSSPPSRAQYDRHLVLTQQQQGGSKPARSAFQTGIETVDLDDLEYSEPPGSGEARWYRPCRCGNEQGFAFGEGDLEEAGDLGELIVGCQDCSLWLRVCFAVVEDDEAHDGGGEVEEVSAKRPG
;
A
#
# COMPACT_ATOMS: atom_id res chain seq x y z
N MET A 1 -26.26 47.57 -3.43
CA MET A 1 -24.94 46.92 -3.65
C MET A 1 -24.73 45.65 -2.81
N ALA A 2 -25.34 45.49 -1.62
CA ALA A 2 -25.23 44.26 -0.83
C ALA A 2 -25.95 43.03 -1.43
N THR A 3 -27.10 43.22 -2.09
CA THR A 3 -27.91 42.15 -2.71
C THR A 3 -27.25 41.49 -3.92
N THR A 4 -26.48 42.25 -4.70
CA THR A 4 -25.74 41.74 -5.87
C THR A 4 -24.56 40.87 -5.47
N ALA A 5 -23.83 41.24 -4.41
CA ALA A 5 -22.74 40.42 -3.87
C ALA A 5 -23.24 39.07 -3.33
N ALA A 6 -24.33 39.07 -2.57
CA ALA A 6 -24.96 37.83 -2.05
C ALA A 6 -25.45 36.90 -3.18
N SER A 7 -25.99 37.46 -4.27
CA SER A 7 -26.41 36.68 -5.45
C SER A 7 -25.23 36.00 -6.15
N THR A 8 -24.08 36.68 -6.27
CA THR A 8 -22.86 36.10 -6.85
C THR A 8 -22.31 34.97 -5.99
N THR A 9 -22.29 35.14 -4.67
CA THR A 9 -21.88 34.10 -3.71
C THR A 9 -22.80 32.88 -3.77
N ALA A 10 -24.11 33.08 -3.86
CA ALA A 10 -25.07 31.97 -4.01
C ALA A 10 -24.85 31.18 -5.31
N LYS A 11 -24.65 31.87 -6.44
CA LYS A 11 -24.32 31.24 -7.73
C LYS A 11 -23.02 30.43 -7.65
N HIS A 12 -22.01 30.95 -6.96
CA HIS A 12 -20.75 30.25 -6.73
C HIS A 12 -20.95 28.95 -5.92
N TYR A 13 -21.71 28.98 -4.82
CA TYR A 13 -21.99 27.77 -4.05
C TYR A 13 -22.83 26.75 -4.82
N ILE A 14 -23.76 27.21 -5.67
CA ILE A 14 -24.50 26.33 -6.57
C ILE A 14 -23.55 25.66 -7.58
N SER A 15 -22.57 26.41 -8.14
CA SER A 15 -21.57 25.81 -9.02
C SER A 15 -20.71 24.78 -8.30
N LEU A 16 -20.29 25.05 -7.05
CA LEU A 16 -19.52 24.11 -6.24
C LEU A 16 -20.34 22.86 -5.87
N ALA A 17 -21.63 23.01 -5.57
CA ALA A 17 -22.51 21.85 -5.34
C ALA A 17 -22.64 20.99 -6.60
N LYS A 18 -22.65 21.60 -7.79
CA LYS A 18 -22.69 20.90 -9.08
C LYS A 18 -21.39 20.19 -9.44
N THR A 19 -20.24 20.55 -8.85
CA THR A 19 -18.98 19.81 -9.05
C THR A 19 -18.89 18.52 -8.22
N LEU A 20 -19.86 18.25 -7.34
CA LEU A 20 -19.89 16.99 -6.58
C LEU A 20 -20.05 15.77 -7.51
N PRO A 21 -19.47 14.61 -7.17
CA PRO A 21 -19.66 13.37 -7.92
C PRO A 21 -21.14 13.01 -8.09
N PRO A 22 -21.55 12.42 -9.25
CA PRO A 22 -22.95 12.12 -9.52
C PRO A 22 -23.57 11.17 -8.49
N ASN A 23 -22.77 10.29 -7.89
CA ASN A 23 -23.23 9.38 -6.83
C ASN A 23 -23.62 10.14 -5.55
N LEU A 24 -22.87 11.18 -5.16
CA LEU A 24 -23.20 12.02 -4.03
C LEU A 24 -24.38 12.94 -4.32
N GLN A 25 -24.45 13.52 -5.52
CA GLN A 25 -25.60 14.33 -5.93
C GLN A 25 -26.91 13.52 -5.88
N ARG A 26 -26.91 12.30 -6.45
CA ARG A 26 -28.05 11.38 -6.39
C ARG A 26 -28.40 10.99 -4.96
N PHE A 27 -27.39 10.79 -4.10
CA PHE A 27 -27.61 10.48 -2.69
C PHE A 27 -28.32 11.63 -1.97
N PHE A 28 -27.79 12.86 -2.08
CA PHE A 28 -28.38 14.03 -1.43
C PHE A 28 -29.75 14.41 -2.02
N ALA A 29 -30.01 14.15 -3.29
CA ALA A 29 -31.34 14.31 -3.89
C ALA A 29 -32.37 13.35 -3.29
N ARG A 30 -31.97 12.11 -2.96
CA ARG A 30 -32.85 11.10 -2.36
C ARG A 30 -32.95 11.23 -0.85
N TYR A 31 -31.86 11.59 -0.17
CA TYR A 31 -31.75 11.66 1.27
C TYR A 31 -31.13 13.01 1.70
N PRO A 32 -31.85 14.13 1.52
CA PRO A 32 -31.35 15.45 1.89
C PRO A 32 -31.26 15.59 3.42
N PRO A 33 -30.12 15.99 4.00
CA PRO A 33 -30.02 16.24 5.43
C PRO A 33 -30.79 17.50 5.83
N ALA A 34 -31.27 17.55 7.07
CA ALA A 34 -31.98 18.73 7.58
C ALA A 34 -31.16 20.03 7.50
N ARG A 35 -29.82 19.95 7.54
CA ARG A 35 -28.91 21.11 7.45
C ARG A 35 -29.01 21.90 6.14
N ILE A 36 -29.45 21.28 5.05
CA ILE A 36 -29.57 21.94 3.73
C ILE A 36 -31.01 22.32 3.38
N LEU A 37 -31.96 22.03 4.28
CA LEU A 37 -33.38 22.24 4.04
C LEU A 37 -33.89 23.35 4.93
N ASP A 38 -34.78 24.18 4.38
CA ASP A 38 -35.50 25.16 5.18
C ASP A 38 -36.61 24.46 5.98
N PRO A 39 -36.79 24.81 7.27
CA PRO A 39 -37.86 24.25 8.08
C PRO A 39 -39.23 24.72 7.56
N LEU A 40 -40.22 23.82 7.58
CA LEU A 40 -41.61 24.15 7.31
C LEU A 40 -42.17 25.07 8.42
N PRO A 41 -43.29 25.77 8.19
CA PRO A 41 -43.94 26.61 9.20
C PRO A 41 -44.29 25.88 10.51
N ASN A 42 -44.44 24.56 10.47
CA ASN A 42 -44.69 23.71 11.63
C ASN A 42 -43.41 23.25 12.37
N GLY A 43 -42.23 23.73 11.97
CA GLY A 43 -40.93 23.36 12.52
C GLY A 43 -40.39 22.00 12.07
N ALA A 44 -41.12 21.24 11.25
CA ALA A 44 -40.64 20.00 10.66
C ALA A 44 -39.80 20.27 9.40
N TYR A 45 -38.95 19.32 9.01
CA TYR A 45 -38.21 19.40 7.74
C TYR A 45 -38.91 18.60 6.64
N PRO A 46 -38.87 19.05 5.37
CA PRO A 46 -39.47 18.31 4.27
C PRO A 46 -38.74 16.97 4.11
N ARG A 47 -39.51 15.90 3.87
CA ARG A 47 -38.97 14.55 3.69
C ARG A 47 -39.28 14.03 2.30
N THR A 48 -38.33 13.33 1.71
CA THR A 48 -38.54 12.60 0.46
C THR A 48 -39.30 11.28 0.71
N GLY A 49 -39.90 10.70 -0.33
CA GLY A 49 -40.49 9.36 -0.22
C GLY A 49 -39.47 8.30 0.27
N TYR A 50 -38.22 8.41 -0.19
CA TYR A 50 -37.13 7.54 0.28
C TYR A 50 -36.85 7.68 1.78
N GLN A 51 -36.90 8.90 2.32
CA GLN A 51 -36.74 9.16 3.75
C GLN A 51 -37.94 8.72 4.59
N ALA A 52 -39.14 8.76 4.02
CA ALA A 52 -40.35 8.22 4.65
C ALA A 52 -40.25 6.70 4.81
N ASP A 53 -39.83 6.00 3.76
CA ASP A 53 -39.62 4.55 3.78
C ASP A 53 -38.47 4.18 4.73
N ARG A 54 -37.37 4.92 4.65
CA ARG A 54 -36.15 4.67 5.43
C ARG A 54 -35.50 5.96 5.91
N ALA A 55 -35.65 6.23 7.21
CA ALA A 55 -35.03 7.39 7.86
C ALA A 55 -33.50 7.41 7.71
N ASN A 56 -32.82 6.27 7.91
CA ASN A 56 -31.40 6.13 7.62
C ASN A 56 -31.17 4.99 6.60
N PRO A 57 -30.67 5.28 5.39
CA PRO A 57 -30.47 4.27 4.36
C PRO A 57 -29.25 3.36 4.60
N PHE A 58 -28.41 3.68 5.60
CA PHE A 58 -27.19 2.95 5.94
C PHE A 58 -27.39 1.88 7.03
N LEU A 59 -28.54 1.89 7.71
CA LEU A 59 -28.82 0.93 8.78
C LEU A 59 -29.81 -0.15 8.33
N PRO A 60 -29.66 -1.39 8.84
CA PRO A 60 -30.70 -2.40 8.71
C PRO A 60 -32.00 -1.93 9.37
N LYS A 61 -33.15 -2.26 8.77
CA LYS A 61 -34.48 -1.91 9.30
C LYS A 61 -35.32 -3.16 9.47
N LYS A 62 -35.87 -3.36 10.67
CA LYS A 62 -36.83 -4.44 10.94
C LYS A 62 -38.20 -4.05 10.37
N HIS A 63 -38.78 -4.92 9.56
CA HIS A 63 -40.13 -4.71 9.02
C HIS A 63 -41.17 -4.85 10.14
N PRO A 64 -42.12 -3.92 10.30
CA PRO A 64 -43.04 -3.93 11.44
C PRO A 64 -44.00 -5.13 11.42
N VAL A 65 -44.48 -5.53 10.24
CA VAL A 65 -45.42 -6.66 10.09
C VAL A 65 -44.73 -8.01 10.14
N THR A 66 -43.77 -8.26 9.24
CA THR A 66 -43.11 -9.58 9.10
C THR A 66 -42.03 -9.84 10.15
N GLY A 67 -41.59 -8.81 10.89
CA GLY A 67 -40.49 -8.93 11.86
C GLY A 67 -39.11 -9.22 11.26
N ARG A 68 -38.99 -9.36 9.94
CA ARG A 68 -37.71 -9.64 9.26
C ARG A 68 -36.85 -8.38 9.21
N THR A 69 -35.56 -8.53 9.44
CA THR A 69 -34.59 -7.44 9.26
C THR A 69 -34.23 -7.33 7.79
N HIS A 70 -34.54 -6.20 7.17
CA HIS A 70 -34.07 -5.90 5.83
C HIS A 70 -32.70 -5.25 5.89
N ASP A 71 -31.84 -5.66 4.96
CA ASP A 71 -30.52 -5.10 4.74
C ASP A 71 -30.57 -3.58 4.50
N PRO A 72 -29.48 -2.85 4.77
CA PRO A 72 -29.39 -1.43 4.44
C PRO A 72 -29.48 -1.22 2.92
N VAL A 73 -30.10 -0.11 2.49
CA VAL A 73 -30.24 0.24 1.05
C VAL A 73 -28.87 0.38 0.38
N TYR A 74 -27.89 0.86 1.14
CA TYR A 74 -26.50 0.91 0.74
C TYR A 74 -25.72 -0.10 1.58
N SER A 75 -25.10 -1.07 0.93
CA SER A 75 -24.21 -2.04 1.57
C SER A 75 -23.01 -1.34 2.23
N LEU A 76 -22.33 -1.99 3.18
CA LEU A 76 -21.17 -1.42 3.86
C LEU A 76 -20.05 -0.95 2.90
N ARG A 77 -19.90 -1.62 1.74
CA ARG A 77 -18.99 -1.18 0.67
C ARG A 77 -19.45 0.16 0.08
N ARG A 78 -20.71 0.25 -0.35
CA ARG A 78 -21.28 1.49 -0.92
C ARG A 78 -21.31 2.64 0.08
N GLN A 79 -21.51 2.34 1.37
CA GLN A 79 -21.38 3.32 2.45
C GLN A 79 -19.95 3.86 2.54
N ALA A 80 -18.94 2.98 2.51
CA ALA A 80 -17.54 3.39 2.54
C ALA A 80 -17.15 4.23 1.31
N ASP A 81 -17.66 3.88 0.12
CA ASP A 81 -17.43 4.64 -1.11
C ASP A 81 -18.05 6.04 -1.02
N LEU A 82 -19.29 6.16 -0.54
CA LEU A 82 -19.94 7.46 -0.31
C LEU A 82 -19.20 8.29 0.73
N VAL A 83 -18.77 7.70 1.85
CA VAL A 83 -17.99 8.41 2.88
C VAL A 83 -16.64 8.87 2.32
N LYS A 84 -15.94 8.03 1.55
CA LYS A 84 -14.67 8.39 0.92
C LYS A 84 -14.83 9.57 -0.03
N GLN A 85 -15.84 9.53 -0.91
CA GLN A 85 -16.13 10.66 -1.78
C GLN A 85 -16.52 11.90 -0.97
N ALA A 86 -17.39 11.77 0.03
CA ALA A 86 -17.84 12.91 0.81
C ALA A 86 -16.69 13.56 1.59
N ARG A 87 -15.73 12.77 2.09
CA ARG A 87 -14.51 13.27 2.72
C ARG A 87 -13.66 14.09 1.74
N ASN A 88 -13.45 13.59 0.52
CA ASN A 88 -12.64 14.28 -0.49
C ASN A 88 -13.24 15.63 -0.90
N TYR A 89 -14.57 15.76 -0.85
CA TYR A 89 -15.29 17.00 -1.20
C TYR A 89 -15.74 17.80 0.03
N GLY A 90 -15.33 17.43 1.25
CA GLY A 90 -15.64 18.17 2.48
C GLY A 90 -17.12 18.14 2.90
N VAL A 91 -17.90 17.15 2.45
CA VAL A 91 -19.34 17.01 2.72
C VAL A 91 -19.67 15.75 3.55
N GLU A 92 -18.69 15.19 4.26
CA GLU A 92 -18.87 13.99 5.09
C GLU A 92 -19.90 14.19 6.22
N ASP A 93 -19.94 15.39 6.80
CA ASP A 93 -20.87 15.75 7.89
C ASP A 93 -22.33 15.73 7.46
N LEU A 94 -22.59 15.95 6.17
CA LEU A 94 -23.93 15.95 5.58
C LEU A 94 -24.51 14.53 5.42
N LEU A 95 -23.67 13.49 5.46
CA LEU A 95 -24.13 12.11 5.40
C LEU A 95 -24.82 11.69 6.72
N PRO A 96 -25.82 10.78 6.69
CA PRO A 96 -26.38 10.22 7.90
C PRO A 96 -25.37 9.31 8.62
N TYR A 97 -25.66 8.95 9.86
CA TYR A 97 -24.80 8.08 10.67
C TYR A 97 -24.49 6.76 9.94
N THR A 98 -23.21 6.40 9.89
CA THR A 98 -22.71 5.09 9.45
C THR A 98 -21.45 4.73 10.24
N PRO A 99 -21.23 3.45 10.57
CA PRO A 99 -19.97 2.99 11.15
C PRO A 99 -18.74 3.25 10.27
N LYS A 100 -18.94 3.65 9.01
CA LYS A 100 -17.87 3.98 8.07
C LYS A 100 -17.39 5.43 8.15
N LYS A 101 -18.08 6.32 8.87
CA LYS A 101 -17.66 7.72 9.09
C LYS A 101 -16.34 7.81 9.86
N THR A 102 -15.53 8.80 9.51
CA THR A 102 -14.22 9.11 10.10
C THR A 102 -14.35 9.42 11.59
N GLU A 103 -15.26 10.32 11.95
CA GLU A 103 -15.51 10.72 13.33
C GLU A 103 -15.94 9.51 14.17
N GLU A 104 -16.83 8.67 13.64
CA GLU A 104 -17.34 7.52 14.38
C GLU A 104 -16.32 6.41 14.53
N GLN A 105 -15.48 6.16 13.52
CA GLN A 105 -14.37 5.22 13.65
C GLN A 105 -13.34 5.69 14.67
N LEU A 106 -13.05 7.00 14.71
CA LEU A 106 -12.12 7.57 15.67
C LEU A 106 -12.70 7.50 17.08
N LYS A 107 -13.95 7.93 17.27
CA LYS A 107 -14.69 7.86 18.53
C LYS A 107 -14.75 6.43 19.07
N HIS A 108 -15.05 5.45 18.21
CA HIS A 108 -15.06 4.05 18.59
C HIS A 108 -13.66 3.56 19.00
N ARG A 109 -12.61 3.93 18.26
CA ARG A 109 -11.23 3.54 18.58
C ARG A 109 -10.74 4.15 19.88
N VAL A 110 -11.07 5.42 20.14
CA VAL A 110 -10.72 6.12 21.38
C VAL A 110 -11.49 5.52 22.56
N LYS A 111 -12.79 5.27 22.40
CA LYS A 111 -13.64 4.74 23.48
C LYS A 111 -13.28 3.30 23.88
N TYR A 112 -12.97 2.44 22.90
CA TYR A 112 -12.84 1.00 23.14
C TYR A 112 -11.40 0.48 23.03
N GLY A 113 -10.46 1.27 22.50
CA GLY A 113 -9.09 0.83 22.27
C GLY A 113 -8.96 -0.34 21.30
N LEU A 114 -7.78 -0.97 21.30
CA LEU A 114 -7.54 -2.22 20.59
C LEU A 114 -8.15 -3.39 21.38
N ARG A 115 -8.92 -4.24 20.72
CA ARG A 115 -9.67 -5.33 21.39
C ARG A 115 -9.38 -6.71 20.80
N VAL A 116 -8.24 -6.87 20.12
CA VAL A 116 -7.84 -8.18 19.59
C VAL A 116 -7.34 -9.06 20.74
N LYS A 117 -7.54 -10.37 20.63
CA LYS A 117 -7.11 -11.30 21.68
C LYS A 117 -5.58 -11.28 21.82
N GLY A 118 -5.10 -11.22 23.06
CA GLY A 118 -3.67 -11.19 23.38
C GLY A 118 -3.09 -9.79 23.52
N THR A 119 -3.23 -8.92 22.51
CA THR A 119 -2.65 -7.57 22.50
C THR A 119 -3.67 -6.44 22.69
N GLY A 120 -4.95 -6.77 22.83
CA GLY A 120 -5.99 -5.81 23.19
C GLY A 120 -5.81 -5.27 24.62
N VAL A 121 -6.44 -4.12 24.87
CA VAL A 121 -6.52 -3.53 26.21
C VAL A 121 -7.08 -4.58 27.17
N ASP A 122 -6.44 -4.73 28.33
CA ASP A 122 -6.75 -5.72 29.36
C ASP A 122 -6.73 -7.19 28.90
N GLN A 123 -6.01 -7.50 27.81
CA GLN A 123 -5.75 -8.87 27.36
C GLN A 123 -4.32 -9.28 27.68
N LYS A 124 -4.14 -10.59 27.93
CA LYS A 124 -2.82 -11.20 28.13
C LYS A 124 -2.52 -12.17 26.99
N VAL A 125 -1.29 -12.11 26.48
CA VAL A 125 -0.81 -13.04 25.45
C VAL A 125 -0.66 -14.45 26.03
N LYS A 126 -1.08 -15.47 25.28
CA LYS A 126 -1.05 -16.89 25.71
C LYS A 126 0.38 -17.45 25.86
N GLY A 127 1.38 -16.80 25.26
CA GLY A 127 2.74 -17.32 25.09
C GLY A 127 2.84 -18.45 24.07
N LYS A 128 4.04 -18.81 23.64
CA LYS A 128 4.30 -20.03 22.84
C LYS A 128 4.36 -21.26 23.75
N ILE A 129 4.31 -22.47 23.16
CA ILE A 129 4.33 -23.73 23.94
C ILE A 129 5.63 -23.84 24.77
N HIS A 130 6.79 -23.56 24.16
CA HIS A 130 8.07 -23.63 24.86
C HIS A 130 8.15 -22.64 26.05
N GLU A 131 7.66 -21.40 25.90
CA GLU A 131 7.68 -20.40 26.97
C GLU A 131 6.86 -20.85 28.18
N ARG A 132 5.72 -21.49 27.93
CA ARG A 132 4.86 -22.03 29.00
C ARG A 132 5.47 -23.27 29.67
N GLN A 133 6.22 -24.08 28.92
CA GLN A 133 6.80 -25.33 29.42
C GLN A 133 8.18 -25.14 30.06
N MET A 134 8.89 -24.03 29.79
CA MET A 134 10.18 -23.74 30.42
C MET A 134 10.06 -23.79 31.95
N ALA A 135 9.05 -23.13 32.53
CA ALA A 135 8.82 -23.15 33.97
C ALA A 135 8.60 -24.57 34.54
N VAL A 136 8.01 -25.49 33.77
CA VAL A 136 7.82 -26.89 34.20
C VAL A 136 9.12 -27.69 34.04
N LYS A 137 9.89 -27.44 32.97
CA LYS A 137 11.13 -28.15 32.68
C LYS A 137 12.23 -27.82 33.69
N TYR A 138 12.39 -26.56 34.10
CA TYR A 138 13.40 -26.19 35.09
C TYR A 138 13.07 -26.72 36.49
N VAL A 139 11.80 -26.77 36.88
CA VAL A 139 11.37 -27.35 38.16
C VAL A 139 11.55 -28.87 38.21
N PHE A 140 11.48 -29.56 37.06
CA PHE A 140 11.76 -30.99 36.98
C PHE A 140 13.27 -31.29 37.05
N PHE A 141 14.11 -30.47 36.42
CA PHE A 141 15.57 -30.64 36.48
C PHE A 141 16.17 -30.27 37.85
N GLU A 142 15.52 -29.42 38.65
CA GLU A 142 15.96 -29.12 40.02
C GLU A 142 15.57 -30.21 41.05
N ALA A 143 14.66 -31.13 40.69
CA ALA A 143 14.28 -32.24 41.57
C ALA A 143 15.23 -33.45 41.48
N ASP A 144 16.04 -33.52 40.42
CA ASP A 144 16.96 -34.61 40.12
C ASP A 144 18.38 -34.14 40.46
N GLY A 145 18.70 -34.17 41.76
CA GLY A 145 19.85 -33.48 42.33
C GLY A 145 21.20 -33.76 41.67
N GLU A 146 21.93 -32.68 41.39
CA GLU A 146 23.37 -32.54 41.60
C GLU A 146 23.66 -31.07 41.92
N GLU A 147 24.08 -30.83 43.17
CA GLU A 147 24.49 -29.53 43.71
C GLU A 147 25.86 -29.16 43.13
N GLU A 148 25.91 -28.59 41.92
CA GLU A 148 27.14 -27.91 41.45
C GLU A 148 27.11 -26.43 41.86
N ARG A 149 27.72 -26.21 43.03
CA ARG A 149 28.03 -24.91 43.64
C ARG A 149 29.09 -24.18 42.80
N GLY A 150 28.67 -23.59 41.68
CA GLY A 150 29.49 -22.66 40.90
C GLY A 150 29.61 -21.29 41.59
N HIS A 151 30.60 -21.13 42.47
CA HIS A 151 31.00 -19.86 43.07
C HIS A 151 31.38 -18.83 41.98
N ALA A 152 30.49 -17.87 41.70
CA ALA A 152 30.87 -16.61 41.08
C ALA A 152 31.41 -15.67 42.17
N GLN A 153 32.73 -15.74 42.38
CA GLN A 153 33.44 -14.78 43.22
C GLN A 153 33.49 -13.41 42.52
N ASP A 154 32.87 -12.44 43.18
CA ASP A 154 33.45 -11.13 43.49
C ASP A 154 34.10 -10.36 42.33
N ALA A 155 33.27 -9.67 41.54
CA ALA A 155 33.72 -8.52 40.77
C ALA A 155 33.31 -7.25 41.54
N GLY A 156 34.28 -6.71 42.29
CA GLY A 156 34.12 -5.52 43.10
C GLY A 156 33.62 -4.31 42.31
N ALA A 157 32.75 -3.54 42.96
CA ALA A 157 32.25 -2.26 42.48
C ALA A 157 33.41 -1.28 42.27
N TYR A 158 33.77 -1.03 41.01
CA TYR A 158 34.55 0.14 40.62
C TYR A 158 33.58 1.31 40.41
N GLN A 159 33.40 2.07 41.47
CA GLN A 159 32.64 3.31 41.51
C GLN A 159 33.59 4.45 41.13
N GLY A 160 33.54 4.93 39.90
CA GLY A 160 34.40 6.04 39.49
C GLY A 160 34.41 6.33 38.00
N MET A 161 33.51 7.22 37.59
CA MET A 161 33.84 8.33 36.68
C MET A 161 34.06 7.96 35.20
N GLU A 162 32.98 7.79 34.43
CA GLU A 162 32.95 8.03 32.96
C GLU A 162 31.52 8.06 32.37
N SER A 163 30.51 8.53 33.12
CA SER A 163 29.10 8.52 32.70
C SER A 163 28.64 9.87 32.12
N GLY A 164 29.33 10.37 31.10
CA GLY A 164 28.98 11.67 30.49
C GLY A 164 28.96 11.72 28.97
N TRP A 165 29.54 10.74 28.27
CA TRP A 165 29.72 10.80 26.81
C TRP A 165 29.21 9.57 26.05
N THR A 166 28.78 8.51 26.73
CA THR A 166 28.32 7.26 26.10
C THR A 166 26.80 7.19 25.91
N GLU A 167 26.01 7.77 26.81
CA GLU A 167 24.54 7.78 26.71
C GLU A 167 24.03 8.67 25.57
N GLU A 168 24.72 9.77 25.29
CA GLU A 168 24.35 10.72 24.23
C GLU A 168 24.70 10.16 22.83
N LEU A 169 25.83 9.45 22.70
CA LEU A 169 26.21 8.75 21.46
C LEU A 169 25.35 7.50 21.20
N ASP A 170 24.95 6.76 22.23
CA ASP A 170 24.07 5.59 22.09
C ASP A 170 22.62 6.01 21.78
N GLN A 171 22.13 7.11 22.37
CA GLN A 171 20.86 7.74 21.96
C GLN A 171 20.91 8.28 20.53
N MET A 172 22.02 8.90 20.11
CA MET A 172 22.20 9.34 18.71
C MET A 172 22.28 8.16 17.73
N ALA A 173 22.91 7.04 18.11
CA ALA A 173 22.95 5.82 17.31
C ALA A 173 21.57 5.13 17.23
N GLN A 174 20.80 5.11 18.30
CA GLN A 174 19.43 4.58 18.32
C GLN A 174 18.44 5.46 17.54
N ILE A 175 18.55 6.79 17.62
CA ILE A 175 17.74 7.72 16.79
C ILE A 175 18.12 7.60 15.30
N ARG A 176 19.40 7.36 14.99
CA ARG A 176 19.88 7.09 13.62
C ARG A 176 19.36 5.75 13.09
N ALA A 177 19.35 4.70 13.91
CA ALA A 177 18.74 3.40 13.59
C ALA A 177 17.21 3.46 13.42
N MET A 178 16.53 4.43 14.04
CA MET A 178 15.09 4.67 13.88
C MET A 178 14.70 5.42 12.60
N THR A 179 15.67 5.94 11.84
CA THR A 179 15.43 6.80 10.66
C THR A 179 16.11 6.34 9.38
N GLU A 180 16.97 5.31 9.44
CA GLU A 180 17.56 4.74 8.23
C GLU A 180 16.53 3.89 7.46
N PRO A 181 16.37 4.13 6.14
CA PRO A 181 15.49 3.34 5.30
C PRO A 181 15.98 1.90 5.25
N THR A 182 15.04 0.95 5.28
CA THR A 182 15.41 -0.47 5.13
C THR A 182 16.03 -0.74 3.75
N HIS A 183 16.85 -1.78 3.60
CA HIS A 183 17.40 -2.15 2.28
C HIS A 183 16.30 -2.45 1.26
N TYR A 184 15.16 -2.97 1.71
CA TYR A 184 13.95 -3.17 0.90
C TYR A 184 13.34 -1.85 0.43
N GLU A 185 13.29 -0.83 1.28
CA GLU A 185 12.81 0.52 0.92
C GLU A 185 13.75 1.23 -0.04
N VAL A 186 15.06 1.07 0.14
CA VAL A 186 16.09 1.66 -0.74
C VAL A 186 15.96 1.12 -2.17
N LEU A 187 15.76 -0.19 -2.35
CA LEU A 187 15.56 -0.80 -3.67
C LEU A 187 14.10 -0.72 -4.16
N SER A 188 13.19 -0.14 -3.35
CA SER A 188 11.75 -0.14 -3.61
C SER A 188 11.22 -1.54 -3.91
N LEU A 189 11.70 -2.53 -3.17
CA LEU A 189 11.44 -3.95 -3.36
C LEU A 189 10.64 -4.49 -2.16
N PRO A 190 9.38 -4.90 -2.34
CA PRO A 190 8.59 -5.43 -1.24
C PRO A 190 9.13 -6.80 -0.81
N LYS A 191 9.36 -6.98 0.49
CA LYS A 191 9.86 -8.25 1.04
C LYS A 191 8.99 -9.45 0.66
N SER A 192 7.68 -9.28 0.65
CA SER A 192 6.73 -10.32 0.25
C SER A 192 6.86 -10.78 -1.21
N LEU A 193 7.45 -9.96 -2.09
CA LEU A 193 7.74 -10.38 -3.47
C LEU A 193 8.82 -11.46 -3.46
N LEU A 194 9.90 -11.23 -2.71
CA LEU A 194 10.97 -12.22 -2.59
C LEU A 194 10.53 -13.49 -1.86
N GLU A 195 9.60 -13.38 -0.91
CA GLU A 195 9.04 -14.55 -0.21
C GLU A 195 8.09 -15.37 -1.09
N ALA A 196 7.51 -14.77 -2.13
CA ALA A 196 6.57 -15.43 -3.04
C ALA A 196 7.21 -15.88 -4.37
N SER A 197 8.40 -15.40 -4.68
CA SER A 197 9.16 -15.76 -5.90
C SER A 197 10.04 -17.00 -5.69
N ASN A 198 10.34 -17.69 -6.78
CA ASN A 198 11.23 -18.85 -6.79
C ASN A 198 12.69 -18.45 -6.49
N GLU A 199 13.47 -19.33 -5.88
CA GLU A 199 14.87 -19.04 -5.48
C GLU A 199 15.75 -18.60 -6.65
N GLU A 200 15.49 -19.15 -7.85
CA GLU A 200 16.21 -18.85 -9.09
C GLU A 200 15.87 -17.46 -9.66
N GLN A 201 14.66 -16.94 -9.42
CA GLN A 201 14.21 -15.61 -9.88
C GLN A 201 14.72 -14.48 -8.98
N ILE A 202 14.91 -14.75 -7.68
CA ILE A 202 15.22 -13.72 -6.69
C ILE A 202 16.46 -12.88 -7.07
N PRO A 203 17.59 -13.46 -7.54
CA PRO A 203 18.75 -12.68 -7.99
C PRO A 203 18.43 -11.70 -9.12
N GLN A 204 17.64 -12.13 -10.12
CA GLN A 204 17.23 -11.30 -11.25
C GLN A 204 16.35 -10.14 -10.78
N ILE A 205 15.36 -10.41 -9.92
CA ILE A 205 14.47 -9.40 -9.33
C ILE A 205 15.29 -8.34 -8.56
N ILE A 206 16.26 -8.76 -7.75
CA ILE A 206 17.12 -7.86 -6.98
C ILE A 206 18.03 -7.04 -7.89
N LYS A 207 18.60 -7.65 -8.93
CA LYS A 207 19.44 -6.97 -9.93
C LYS A 207 18.65 -5.92 -10.72
N GLN A 208 17.43 -6.24 -11.15
CA GLN A 208 16.54 -5.29 -11.80
C GLN A 208 16.14 -4.15 -10.85
N ALA A 209 15.83 -4.45 -9.59
CA ALA A 209 15.52 -3.44 -8.57
C ALA A 209 16.70 -2.47 -8.34
N TYR A 210 17.93 -3.00 -8.31
CA TYR A 210 19.16 -2.22 -8.21
C TYR A 210 19.35 -1.29 -9.41
N HIS A 211 19.23 -1.82 -10.63
CA HIS A 211 19.42 -1.02 -11.85
C HIS A 211 18.38 0.11 -11.94
N ARG A 212 17.12 -0.19 -11.60
CA ARG A 212 16.04 0.81 -11.51
C ARG A 212 16.32 1.86 -10.44
N ALA A 213 16.78 1.46 -9.25
CA ALA A 213 17.10 2.39 -8.18
C ALA A 213 18.22 3.36 -8.61
N LEU A 214 19.26 2.87 -9.29
CA LEU A 214 20.31 3.73 -9.85
C LEU A 214 19.76 4.72 -10.88
N LEU A 215 18.93 4.27 -11.84
CA LEU A 215 18.36 5.15 -12.88
C LEU A 215 17.44 6.24 -12.33
N ARG A 216 16.86 6.02 -11.15
CA ARG A 216 15.95 6.97 -10.47
C ARG A 216 16.69 7.94 -9.56
N HIS A 217 17.75 7.48 -8.92
CA HIS A 217 18.50 8.24 -7.93
C HIS A 217 19.86 8.72 -8.44
N HIS A 218 20.12 8.58 -9.74
CA HIS A 218 21.33 9.09 -10.37
C HIS A 218 21.47 10.61 -10.14
N PRO A 219 22.65 11.11 -9.71
CA PRO A 219 22.84 12.53 -9.37
C PRO A 219 22.60 13.50 -10.54
N ASP A 220 22.77 13.04 -11.78
CA ASP A 220 22.55 13.85 -13.00
C ASP A 220 21.07 14.26 -13.20
N LYS A 221 20.12 13.39 -12.83
CA LYS A 221 18.68 13.73 -12.85
C LYS A 221 18.27 14.69 -11.73
N ALA A 222 18.94 14.63 -10.58
CA ALA A 222 18.71 15.58 -9.48
C ALA A 222 19.18 17.00 -9.87
N GLN A 223 20.23 17.10 -10.69
CA GLN A 223 20.71 18.37 -11.25
C GLN A 223 19.76 18.93 -12.33
N GLN A 224 19.19 18.08 -13.20
CA GLN A 224 18.18 18.50 -14.18
C GLN A 224 16.87 19.00 -13.54
N GLN A 225 16.43 18.40 -12.43
CA GLN A 225 15.25 18.87 -11.67
C GLN A 225 15.46 20.23 -10.98
N GLN A 226 16.71 20.63 -10.69
CA GLN A 226 17.02 21.97 -10.17
C GLN A 226 17.07 23.04 -11.27
N GLN A 227 17.38 22.69 -12.51
CA GLN A 227 17.40 23.65 -13.63
C GLN A 227 16.02 23.99 -14.21
N GLN A 228 15.00 23.16 -14.02
CA GLN A 228 13.62 23.43 -14.50
C GLN A 228 12.76 24.27 -13.51
N GLN A 229 13.33 24.79 -12.43
CA GLN A 229 12.66 25.72 -11.49
C GLN A 229 13.09 27.18 -11.67
N GLN A 230 13.47 27.63 -12.88
CA GLN A 230 13.60 29.06 -13.17
C GLN A 230 12.24 29.64 -13.61
N PRO A 231 11.64 30.59 -12.87
CA PRO A 231 10.52 31.36 -13.39
C PRO A 231 11.03 32.43 -14.38
N PRO A 232 10.31 32.72 -15.48
CA PRO A 232 10.62 33.88 -16.31
C PRO A 232 10.33 35.16 -15.52
N GLN A 233 11.37 35.98 -15.37
CA GLN A 233 11.34 37.32 -14.76
C GLN A 233 10.38 38.23 -15.52
N GLN A 234 9.50 39.00 -14.84
CA GLN A 234 9.38 40.48 -14.95
C GLN A 234 8.64 41.12 -13.74
N HIS A 235 9.27 42.19 -13.20
CA HIS A 235 8.80 43.30 -12.34
C HIS A 235 8.87 43.23 -10.79
N PRO A 236 9.25 44.35 -10.13
CA PRO A 236 9.73 44.36 -8.74
C PRO A 236 8.72 44.93 -7.72
N HIS A 237 9.05 44.72 -6.44
CA HIS A 237 8.46 45.25 -5.20
C HIS A 237 7.39 44.39 -4.52
N HIS A 238 7.79 43.53 -3.58
CA HIS A 238 7.31 43.55 -2.19
C HIS A 238 8.08 42.57 -1.29
N VAL A 239 8.35 43.02 -0.06
CA VAL A 239 9.08 42.36 1.04
C VAL A 239 8.44 41.01 1.45
N PRO A 240 9.18 39.90 1.66
CA PRO A 240 8.58 38.63 2.06
C PRO A 240 8.32 38.58 3.58
N LYS A 241 7.09 38.20 3.94
CA LYS A 241 6.66 37.72 5.26
C LYS A 241 6.44 36.21 5.16
N PRO A 242 6.79 35.39 6.16
CA PRO A 242 6.81 33.94 6.01
C PRO A 242 5.43 33.36 6.33
N THR A 243 4.71 32.84 5.33
CA THR A 243 3.66 31.81 5.54
C THR A 243 3.20 31.26 4.20
N THR A 244 3.39 29.97 3.94
CA THR A 244 2.33 28.94 3.77
C THR A 244 2.97 27.71 3.12
N THR A 245 3.09 26.64 3.91
CA THR A 245 3.75 25.38 3.55
C THR A 245 2.88 24.56 2.60
N THR A 246 3.23 24.53 1.32
CA THR A 246 2.68 23.61 0.33
C THR A 246 3.33 22.24 0.54
N THR A 247 2.60 21.28 1.12
CA THR A 247 3.09 19.90 1.27
C THR A 247 3.03 19.15 -0.06
N THR A 248 4.09 19.28 -0.87
CA THR A 248 4.45 18.30 -1.89
C THR A 248 5.08 17.10 -1.18
N THR A 249 4.48 15.91 -1.27
CA THR A 249 5.10 14.65 -0.83
C THR A 249 6.33 14.36 -1.69
N SER A 250 7.49 14.89 -1.29
CA SER A 250 8.78 14.55 -1.89
C SER A 250 9.09 13.08 -1.63
N LYS A 251 9.21 12.27 -2.69
CA LYS A 251 9.74 10.90 -2.61
C LYS A 251 11.16 10.97 -2.01
N PRO A 252 11.55 10.09 -1.08
CA PRO A 252 12.90 10.07 -0.54
C PRO A 252 13.90 9.78 -1.66
N THR A 253 14.98 10.56 -1.73
CA THR A 253 16.11 10.29 -2.63
C THR A 253 17.18 9.50 -1.86
N TYR A 254 17.71 8.45 -2.47
CA TYR A 254 18.77 7.62 -1.89
C TYR A 254 20.10 7.88 -2.58
N THR A 255 21.20 7.77 -1.85
CA THR A 255 22.56 7.87 -2.41
C THR A 255 22.96 6.57 -3.10
N VAL A 256 23.92 6.65 -4.04
CA VAL A 256 24.46 5.46 -4.71
C VAL A 256 25.03 4.47 -3.70
N ASP A 257 25.74 4.94 -2.67
CA ASP A 257 26.28 4.07 -1.61
C ASP A 257 25.18 3.34 -0.83
N GLN A 258 24.04 3.97 -0.56
CA GLN A 258 22.89 3.29 0.05
C GLN A 258 22.31 2.20 -0.86
N ILE A 259 22.21 2.48 -2.16
CA ILE A 259 21.68 1.54 -3.15
C ILE A 259 22.62 0.33 -3.32
N THR A 260 23.92 0.58 -3.40
CA THR A 260 24.95 -0.48 -3.48
C THR A 260 24.96 -1.35 -2.23
N ARG A 261 24.92 -0.75 -1.02
CA ARG A 261 24.82 -1.52 0.22
C ARG A 261 23.57 -2.40 0.27
N ALA A 262 22.42 -1.86 -0.13
CA ALA A 262 21.18 -2.61 -0.21
C ALA A 262 21.26 -3.80 -1.18
N TYR A 263 21.81 -3.58 -2.38
CA TYR A 263 22.02 -4.66 -3.35
C TYR A 263 22.95 -5.74 -2.82
N THR A 264 24.13 -5.37 -2.28
CA THR A 264 25.11 -6.34 -1.77
C THR A 264 24.57 -7.18 -0.62
N THR A 265 23.73 -6.60 0.25
CA THR A 265 23.15 -7.32 1.38
C THR A 265 21.99 -8.22 0.95
N LEU A 266 21.18 -7.81 -0.02
CA LEU A 266 20.01 -8.59 -0.46
C LEU A 266 20.35 -9.67 -1.50
N SER A 267 21.41 -9.48 -2.30
CA SER A 267 21.79 -10.37 -3.40
C SER A 267 22.24 -11.76 -2.95
N SER A 268 22.92 -11.88 -1.78
CA SER A 268 23.34 -13.18 -1.26
C SER A 268 22.29 -13.75 -0.29
N PRO A 269 21.86 -15.03 -0.44
CA PRO A 269 20.93 -15.67 0.49
C PRO A 269 21.33 -15.59 1.97
N PRO A 270 22.61 -15.85 2.37
CA PRO A 270 22.98 -15.81 3.78
C PRO A 270 22.97 -14.38 4.35
N SER A 271 23.47 -13.37 3.61
CA SER A 271 23.43 -11.98 4.08
C SER A 271 22.00 -11.45 4.17
N ARG A 272 21.14 -11.84 3.22
CA ARG A 272 19.71 -11.50 3.24
C ARG A 272 19.03 -12.10 4.47
N ALA A 273 19.24 -13.38 4.74
CA ALA A 273 18.66 -14.05 5.90
C ALA A 273 19.14 -13.44 7.23
N GLN A 274 20.42 -13.08 7.34
CA GLN A 274 20.95 -12.37 8.51
C GLN A 274 20.30 -10.99 8.68
N TYR A 275 20.18 -10.22 7.59
CA TYR A 275 19.52 -8.92 7.60
C TYR A 275 18.03 -9.02 7.97
N ASP A 276 17.33 -10.03 7.45
CA ASP A 276 15.93 -10.30 7.78
C ASP A 276 15.74 -10.64 9.26
N ARG A 277 16.63 -11.44 9.83
CA ARG A 277 16.63 -11.73 11.27
C ARG A 277 16.87 -10.46 12.09
N HIS A 278 17.80 -9.61 11.64
CA HIS A 278 18.08 -8.33 12.29
C HIS A 278 16.86 -7.38 12.26
N LEU A 279 16.16 -7.28 11.13
CA LEU A 279 14.93 -6.49 11.02
C LEU A 279 13.84 -6.95 11.99
N VAL A 280 13.65 -8.27 12.13
CA VAL A 280 12.66 -8.85 13.07
C VAL A 280 13.03 -8.51 14.52
N LEU A 281 14.29 -8.67 14.91
CA LEU A 281 14.76 -8.36 16.26
C LEU A 281 14.62 -6.85 16.58
N THR A 282 14.98 -5.99 15.63
CA THR A 282 14.88 -4.52 15.78
C THR A 282 13.41 -4.09 15.91
N GLN A 283 12.51 -4.67 15.13
CA GLN A 283 11.07 -4.40 15.21
C GLN A 283 10.45 -4.89 16.52
N GLN A 284 11.00 -5.96 17.11
CA GLN A 284 10.54 -6.55 18.36
C GLN A 284 11.01 -5.78 19.60
N GLN A 285 12.19 -5.14 19.54
CA GLN A 285 12.71 -4.27 20.61
C GLN A 285 12.01 -2.91 20.69
N GLN A 286 11.45 -2.39 19.58
CA GLN A 286 10.81 -1.07 19.52
C GLN A 286 9.37 -0.99 20.07
N GLY A 287 8.95 -1.97 20.88
CA GLY A 287 7.78 -1.87 21.77
C GLY A 287 6.54 -1.21 21.15
N GLY A 288 5.88 -1.85 20.18
CA GLY A 288 4.51 -1.49 19.76
C GLY A 288 4.29 -0.08 19.18
N SER A 289 5.36 0.69 18.93
CA SER A 289 5.30 1.93 18.16
C SER A 289 4.86 1.57 16.74
N LYS A 290 3.78 2.20 16.27
CA LYS A 290 3.20 2.06 14.92
C LYS A 290 4.32 1.85 13.88
N PRO A 291 4.16 0.94 12.89
CA PRO A 291 5.16 0.73 11.85
C PRO A 291 5.53 2.10 11.26
N ALA A 292 6.76 2.53 11.53
CA ALA A 292 7.30 3.79 11.06
C ALA A 292 7.29 3.71 9.53
N ARG A 293 6.41 4.53 8.95
CA ARG A 293 6.03 4.57 7.54
C ARG A 293 5.37 3.25 7.12
N SER A 294 4.19 3.35 6.54
CA SER A 294 3.58 2.23 5.86
C SER A 294 4.59 1.69 4.85
N ALA A 295 5.22 0.55 5.14
CA ALA A 295 5.64 -0.37 4.10
C ALA A 295 4.37 -0.57 3.28
N PHE A 296 4.26 0.19 2.20
CA PHE A 296 3.09 0.24 1.35
C PHE A 296 3.10 -1.15 0.74
N GLN A 297 2.40 -2.09 1.37
CA GLN A 297 2.20 -3.44 0.89
C GLN A 297 1.30 -3.31 -0.34
N THR A 298 1.86 -2.75 -1.41
CA THR A 298 1.26 -2.74 -2.71
C THR A 298 1.29 -4.20 -3.14
N GLY A 299 0.12 -4.86 -3.08
CA GLY A 299 -0.03 -6.19 -3.62
C GLY A 299 0.54 -6.23 -5.04
N ILE A 300 1.30 -7.28 -5.31
CA ILE A 300 1.84 -7.58 -6.64
C ILE A 300 0.64 -8.00 -7.48
N GLU A 301 0.39 -7.26 -8.55
CA GLU A 301 -0.68 -7.58 -9.49
C GLU A 301 -0.17 -8.65 -10.44
N THR A 302 -1.00 -9.65 -10.75
CA THR A 302 -0.68 -10.71 -11.71
C THR A 302 -1.55 -10.53 -12.95
N VAL A 303 -0.93 -10.58 -14.12
CA VAL A 303 -1.60 -10.42 -15.42
C VAL A 303 -1.04 -11.44 -16.41
N ASP A 304 -1.83 -11.81 -17.39
CA ASP A 304 -1.38 -12.64 -18.51
C ASP A 304 -0.73 -11.75 -19.58
N LEU A 305 0.23 -12.28 -20.36
CA LEU A 305 0.94 -11.52 -21.40
C LEU A 305 -0.01 -10.91 -22.45
N ASP A 306 -1.11 -11.61 -22.76
CA ASP A 306 -2.14 -11.20 -23.71
C ASP A 306 -2.94 -9.95 -23.26
N ASP A 307 -2.90 -9.63 -21.96
CA ASP A 307 -3.56 -8.45 -21.40
C ASP A 307 -2.69 -7.17 -21.52
N LEU A 308 -1.44 -7.29 -22.00
CA LEU A 308 -0.54 -6.15 -22.16
C LEU A 308 -0.59 -5.56 -23.56
N GLU A 309 -0.33 -4.25 -23.63
CA GLU A 309 -0.23 -3.54 -24.90
C GLU A 309 1.09 -3.91 -25.59
N TYR A 310 0.97 -4.42 -26.81
CA TYR A 310 2.09 -4.73 -27.69
C TYR A 310 2.41 -3.52 -28.58
N SER A 311 3.68 -3.14 -28.64
CA SER A 311 4.18 -2.20 -29.63
C SER A 311 5.44 -2.74 -30.31
N GLU A 312 5.43 -2.68 -31.62
CA GLU A 312 6.60 -2.92 -32.46
C GLU A 312 6.84 -1.65 -33.29
N PRO A 313 7.80 -0.79 -32.88
CA PRO A 313 8.06 0.45 -33.57
C PRO A 313 8.58 0.16 -35.00
N PRO A 314 7.98 0.76 -36.03
CA PRO A 314 8.33 0.47 -37.42
C PRO A 314 9.81 0.82 -37.67
N GLY A 315 10.59 -0.18 -38.08
CA GLY A 315 12.02 -0.06 -38.39
C GLY A 315 12.99 -0.45 -37.27
N SER A 316 12.51 -0.77 -36.06
CA SER A 316 13.36 -1.28 -34.97
C SER A 316 13.40 -2.80 -34.89
N GLY A 317 12.30 -3.47 -35.24
CA GLY A 317 12.14 -4.92 -35.05
C GLY A 317 12.13 -5.35 -33.58
N GLU A 318 12.06 -4.41 -32.62
CA GLU A 318 12.02 -4.72 -31.20
C GLU A 318 10.58 -4.84 -30.71
N ALA A 319 10.15 -6.06 -30.40
CA ALA A 319 8.90 -6.32 -29.70
C ALA A 319 8.97 -5.79 -28.26
N ARG A 320 8.01 -4.92 -27.88
CA ARG A 320 7.88 -4.41 -26.51
C ARG A 320 6.46 -4.56 -26.01
N TRP A 321 6.35 -5.04 -24.77
CA TRP A 321 5.10 -5.07 -24.02
C TRP A 321 5.10 -4.00 -22.96
N TYR A 322 3.98 -3.32 -22.80
CA TYR A 322 3.83 -2.30 -21.76
C TYR A 322 2.42 -2.21 -21.21
N ARG A 323 2.31 -1.55 -20.05
CA ARG A 323 1.04 -1.28 -19.39
C ARG A 323 1.11 0.00 -18.55
N PRO A 324 0.03 0.82 -18.54
CA PRO A 324 -0.04 1.99 -17.69
C PRO A 324 -0.04 1.61 -16.21
N CYS A 325 0.71 2.37 -15.43
CA CYS A 325 0.78 2.20 -13.99
C CYS A 325 -0.19 3.15 -13.28
N ARG A 326 -0.78 2.71 -12.16
CA ARG A 326 -1.65 3.53 -11.30
C ARG A 326 -0.99 4.78 -10.71
N CYS A 327 0.32 4.97 -10.90
CA CYS A 327 1.01 6.21 -10.56
C CYS A 327 0.88 7.31 -11.63
N GLY A 328 0.33 7.00 -12.81
CA GLY A 328 0.14 7.94 -13.91
C GLY A 328 1.16 7.82 -15.06
N ASN A 329 2.16 6.94 -14.96
CA ASN A 329 3.05 6.64 -16.09
C ASN A 329 2.36 5.66 -17.06
N GLU A 330 2.16 6.07 -18.31
CA GLU A 330 1.50 5.30 -19.37
C GLU A 330 2.29 4.07 -19.82
N GLN A 331 3.60 4.10 -19.72
CA GLN A 331 4.50 2.95 -19.96
C GLN A 331 5.20 2.56 -18.66
N GLY A 332 4.43 2.59 -17.57
CA GLY A 332 4.97 2.40 -16.24
C GLY A 332 5.60 1.03 -16.05
N PHE A 333 5.00 -0.02 -16.60
CA PHE A 333 5.58 -1.35 -16.71
C PHE A 333 5.90 -1.59 -18.18
N ALA A 334 7.16 -1.85 -18.52
CA ALA A 334 7.59 -2.09 -19.90
C ALA A 334 8.79 -3.05 -19.90
N PHE A 335 8.79 -4.00 -20.84
CA PHE A 335 9.82 -5.02 -21.03
C PHE A 335 9.84 -5.49 -22.49
N GLY A 336 10.94 -6.11 -22.91
CA GLY A 336 11.13 -6.61 -24.27
C GLY A 336 11.18 -8.13 -24.36
N GLU A 337 11.37 -8.63 -25.59
CA GLU A 337 11.42 -10.06 -25.89
C GLU A 337 12.56 -10.77 -25.14
N GLY A 338 13.74 -10.16 -25.09
CA GLY A 338 14.88 -10.74 -24.34
C GLY A 338 14.60 -10.89 -22.83
N ASP A 339 13.73 -10.06 -22.24
CA ASP A 339 13.31 -10.22 -20.84
C ASP A 339 12.38 -11.44 -20.67
N LEU A 340 11.57 -11.75 -21.68
CA LEU A 340 10.69 -12.93 -21.71
C LEU A 340 11.48 -14.21 -21.97
N GLU A 341 12.45 -14.18 -22.88
CA GLU A 341 13.35 -15.31 -23.15
C GLU A 341 14.12 -15.73 -21.89
N GLU A 342 14.68 -14.76 -21.15
CA GLU A 342 15.40 -15.03 -19.89
C GLU A 342 14.48 -15.65 -18.81
N ALA A 343 13.19 -15.33 -18.83
CA ALA A 343 12.18 -15.86 -17.91
C ALA A 343 11.43 -17.10 -18.46
N GLY A 344 11.78 -17.57 -19.67
CA GLY A 344 11.03 -18.58 -20.41
C GLY A 344 10.82 -19.89 -19.65
N ASP A 345 11.87 -20.37 -18.97
CA ASP A 345 11.85 -21.61 -18.20
C ASP A 345 10.86 -21.58 -17.02
N LEU A 346 10.49 -20.39 -16.56
CA LEU A 346 9.64 -20.18 -15.38
C LEU A 346 8.18 -19.86 -15.75
N GLY A 347 7.93 -19.39 -16.98
CA GLY A 347 6.61 -18.97 -17.45
C GLY A 347 6.04 -17.74 -16.71
N GLU A 348 6.88 -17.01 -15.97
CA GLU A 348 6.49 -15.78 -15.28
C GLU A 348 7.65 -14.77 -15.21
N LEU A 349 7.34 -13.50 -15.48
CA LEU A 349 8.27 -12.37 -15.43
C LEU A 349 7.82 -11.35 -14.39
N ILE A 350 8.74 -10.90 -13.53
CA ILE A 350 8.48 -9.88 -12.51
C ILE A 350 9.05 -8.54 -12.95
N VAL A 351 8.18 -7.56 -13.22
CA VAL A 351 8.57 -6.24 -13.75
C VAL A 351 8.22 -5.13 -12.77
N GLY A 352 9.20 -4.28 -12.47
CA GLY A 352 9.03 -3.11 -11.63
C GLY A 352 8.56 -1.89 -12.42
N CYS A 353 7.66 -1.08 -11.85
CA CYS A 353 7.29 0.19 -12.47
C CYS A 353 8.47 1.17 -12.49
N GLN A 354 8.67 1.89 -13.59
CA GLN A 354 9.77 2.84 -13.77
C GLN A 354 9.70 4.03 -12.80
N ASP A 355 8.51 4.54 -12.45
CA ASP A 355 8.36 5.79 -11.70
C ASP A 355 7.87 5.64 -10.24
N CYS A 356 7.50 4.43 -9.82
CA CYS A 356 7.01 4.20 -8.45
C CYS A 356 7.49 2.85 -7.90
N SER A 357 7.04 2.47 -6.70
CA SER A 357 7.50 1.24 -6.02
C SER A 357 6.65 0.00 -6.38
N LEU A 358 5.88 0.06 -7.46
CA LEU A 358 4.98 -1.03 -7.85
C LEU A 358 5.71 -2.10 -8.65
N TRP A 359 5.19 -3.31 -8.53
CA TRP A 359 5.67 -4.51 -9.21
C TRP A 359 4.47 -5.25 -9.81
N LEU A 360 4.68 -5.79 -11.01
CA LEU A 360 3.72 -6.54 -11.81
C LEU A 360 4.33 -7.92 -12.09
N ARG A 361 3.54 -8.97 -11.92
CA ARG A 361 3.88 -10.32 -12.34
C ARG A 361 3.15 -10.62 -13.64
N VAL A 362 3.88 -10.99 -14.67
CA VAL A 362 3.37 -11.31 -16.00
C VAL A 362 3.52 -12.80 -16.20
N CYS A 363 2.41 -13.53 -16.39
CA CYS A 363 2.41 -14.95 -16.69
C CYS A 363 2.36 -15.15 -18.21
N PHE A 364 3.14 -16.10 -18.72
CA PHE A 364 3.19 -16.44 -20.14
C PHE A 364 3.54 -17.92 -20.33
N ALA A 365 3.16 -18.48 -21.48
CA ALA A 365 3.54 -19.81 -21.87
C ALA A 365 4.40 -19.73 -23.14
N VAL A 366 5.55 -20.40 -23.11
CA VAL A 366 6.38 -20.58 -24.32
C VAL A 366 5.73 -21.69 -25.13
N VAL A 367 5.27 -21.36 -26.34
CA VAL A 367 4.82 -22.35 -27.31
C VAL A 367 6.05 -22.77 -28.11
N GLU A 368 6.47 -24.02 -27.96
CA GLU A 368 7.45 -24.61 -28.87
C GLU A 368 6.73 -24.81 -30.22
N ASP A 369 7.14 -24.06 -31.25
CA ASP A 369 6.64 -24.27 -32.60
C ASP A 369 7.17 -25.63 -33.10
N ASP A 370 6.38 -26.68 -32.89
CA ASP A 370 6.51 -27.97 -33.59
C ASP A 370 6.16 -27.77 -35.08
N GLU A 371 7.05 -27.13 -35.85
CA GLU A 371 6.99 -27.16 -37.30
C GLU A 371 7.33 -28.57 -37.81
N ALA A 372 6.34 -29.47 -37.83
CA ALA A 372 6.39 -30.70 -38.63
C ALA A 372 5.01 -31.33 -38.86
N HIS A 373 4.22 -30.82 -39.82
CA HIS A 373 3.45 -31.66 -40.77
C HIS A 373 2.76 -30.82 -41.86
N ASP A 374 3.53 -30.37 -42.86
CA ASP A 374 2.97 -30.17 -44.20
C ASP A 374 2.97 -31.53 -44.92
N GLY A 375 1.86 -32.25 -44.76
CA GLY A 375 1.59 -33.51 -45.45
C GLY A 375 0.54 -33.29 -46.54
N GLY A 376 0.93 -32.64 -47.64
CA GLY A 376 0.18 -32.72 -48.89
C GLY A 376 0.19 -34.15 -49.43
N GLY A 377 -0.99 -34.75 -49.60
CA GLY A 377 -1.10 -36.12 -50.11
C GLY A 377 -2.54 -36.63 -50.26
N GLU A 378 -3.11 -36.34 -51.43
CA GLU A 378 -4.04 -37.17 -52.21
C GLU A 378 -5.39 -37.63 -51.63
N VAL A 379 -6.42 -37.14 -52.33
CA VAL A 379 -7.73 -37.73 -52.50
C VAL A 379 -7.62 -39.19 -53.00
N GLU A 380 -8.03 -40.16 -52.19
CA GLU A 380 -8.46 -41.46 -52.71
C GLU A 380 -9.85 -41.87 -52.24
N GLU A 381 -10.58 -42.35 -53.23
CA GLU A 381 -11.99 -42.63 -53.34
C GLU A 381 -12.33 -43.96 -52.65
N VAL A 382 -13.07 -43.90 -51.53
CA VAL A 382 -13.54 -45.11 -50.85
C VAL A 382 -14.82 -45.61 -51.50
N SER A 383 -14.65 -46.42 -52.55
CA SER A 383 -15.72 -47.17 -53.20
C SER A 383 -16.18 -48.33 -52.30
N ALA A 384 -17.47 -48.37 -52.02
CA ALA A 384 -18.12 -49.37 -51.18
C ALA A 384 -18.12 -50.76 -51.83
N LYS A 385 -17.68 -51.77 -51.07
CA LYS A 385 -18.04 -53.18 -51.31
C LYS A 385 -18.07 -53.99 -49.99
N ARG A 386 -19.29 -54.35 -49.58
CA ARG A 386 -19.58 -55.49 -48.69
C ARG A 386 -19.11 -56.79 -49.35
N PRO A 387 -18.72 -57.85 -48.61
CA PRO A 387 -19.71 -58.86 -48.18
C PRO A 387 -19.39 -59.61 -46.87
N GLY A 388 -20.40 -60.24 -46.28
CA GLY A 388 -20.31 -61.16 -45.14
C GLY A 388 -21.52 -61.09 -44.24
#